data_AF-A0A821GPM2-F1
#
_entry.id   AF-A0A821GPM2-F1
#
_cell.length_a   1.000
_cell.length_b   1.000
_cell.length_c   1.000
_cell.angle_alpha   90.00
_cell.angle_beta   90.00
_cell.angle_gamma   90.00
#
_symmetry.space_group_name_H-M   'P 1'
#
loop_
_entity.id
_entity.type
_entity.pdbx_description
1 polymer ?
#
loop_
_entity_poly.entity_id
_entity_poly.type
_entity_poly.pdbx_seq_one_letter_code
_entity_poly.pdbx_strand_id
1 'polypeptide(L)' 'TVSVKNNESIVKGERRHKDDNNFERSFLFKSTTLPPGTQIKQLQSHLTDNDQLKIEAPYVEKKEAAKSVEEQKK' A
#
# COMPACT_ATOMS: atom_id res chain seq x y z
N THR A 1 -2.51 -4.45 8.97
CA THR A 1 -1.35 -3.55 8.86
C THR A 1 -0.87 -3.49 7.43
N VAL A 2 -0.68 -2.28 6.90
CA VAL A 2 -0.07 -2.04 5.58
C VAL A 2 1.31 -1.43 5.80
N SER A 3 2.33 -1.88 5.08
CA SER A 3 3.69 -1.36 5.18
C SER A 3 4.34 -1.38 3.81
N VAL A 4 5.31 -0.49 3.58
CA VAL A 4 6.05 -0.44 2.31
C VAL A 4 7.55 -0.53 2.58
N LYS A 5 8.25 -1.40 1.85
CA LYS A 5 9.71 -1.58 1.98
C LYS A 5 10.32 -1.74 0.59
N ASN A 6 11.32 -0.92 0.25
CA ASN A 6 12.09 -1.04 -1.00
C ASN A 6 11.21 -1.20 -2.27
N ASN A 7 10.16 -0.40 -2.41
CA ASN A 7 9.15 -0.48 -3.48
C ASN A 7 8.20 -1.69 -3.43
N GLU A 8 8.10 -2.39 -2.32
CA GLU A 8 7.14 -3.48 -2.14
C GLU A 8 6.11 -3.11 -1.09
N SER A 9 4.82 -3.15 -1.45
CA SER A 9 3.72 -3.01 -0.50
C SER A 9 3.42 -4.37 0.14
N ILE A 10 3.45 -4.43 1.46
CA ILE A 10 3.24 -5.61 2.26
C ILE A 10 1.99 -5.38 3.11
N VAL A 11 0.96 -6.20 2.86
CA VAL A 11 -0.27 -6.26 3.65
C VAL A 11 -0.19 -7.46 4.58
N LYS A 12 -0.38 -7.19 5.86
CA LYS A 12 -0.47 -8.19 6.92
C LYS A 12 -1.83 -8.08 7.59
N GLY A 13 -2.65 -9.10 7.45
CA GLY A 13 -3.92 -9.26 8.16
C GLY A 13 -3.79 -10.38 9.17
N GLU A 14 -4.38 -10.19 10.34
CA GLU A 14 -4.52 -11.24 11.33
C GLU A 14 -5.98 -11.24 11.80
N ARG A 15 -6.65 -12.39 11.67
CA ARG A 15 -7.99 -12.61 12.20
C ARG A 15 -7.91 -13.67 13.28
N ARG A 16 -8.43 -13.36 14.46
CA ARG A 16 -8.64 -14.33 15.55
C ARG A 16 -10.13 -14.49 15.75
N HIS A 17 -10.62 -15.71 15.64
CA HIS A 17 -11.98 -16.09 16.00
C HIS A 17 -11.89 -17.07 17.15
N LYS A 18 -12.56 -16.77 18.27
CA LYS A 18 -12.63 -17.67 19.42
C LYS A 18 -14.09 -17.98 19.68
N ASP A 19 -14.39 -19.27 19.65
CA ASP A 19 -15.68 -19.85 19.99
C ASP A 19 -15.55 -20.67 21.29
N ASP A 20 -16.66 -21.13 21.86
CA ASP A 20 -16.69 -21.76 23.20
C ASP A 20 -15.70 -22.91 23.39
N ASN A 21 -15.43 -23.69 22.32
CA ASN A 21 -14.49 -24.82 22.34
C ASN A 21 -13.38 -24.74 21.29
N ASN A 22 -13.37 -23.71 20.44
CA ASN A 22 -12.46 -23.64 19.29
C ASN A 22 -11.77 -22.29 19.18
N PHE A 23 -10.51 -22.32 18.76
CA PHE A 23 -9.74 -21.13 18.43
C PHE A 23 -9.26 -21.22 16.99
N GLU A 24 -9.70 -20.29 16.16
CA GLU A 24 -9.23 -20.13 14.79
C GLU A 24 -8.39 -18.87 14.68
N ARG A 25 -7.24 -19.00 14.02
CA ARG A 25 -6.37 -17.87 13.70
C ARG A 25 -5.98 -17.92 12.24
N SER A 26 -6.45 -16.95 11.47
CA SER A 26 -6.11 -16.79 10.07
C SER A 26 -5.10 -15.66 9.88
N PHE A 27 -4.12 -15.90 9.03
CA PHE A 27 -3.13 -14.90 8.66
C PHE A 27 -3.23 -14.62 7.16
N LEU A 28 -3.26 -13.34 6.82
CA LEU A 28 -3.21 -12.87 5.44
C LEU A 28 -1.87 -12.16 5.24
N PHE A 29 -1.06 -12.65 4.31
CA PHE A 29 0.16 -11.98 3.88
C PHE A 29 0.09 -11.79 2.38
N LYS A 30 0.13 -10.53 1.94
CA LYS A 30 0.15 -10.17 0.52
C LYS A 30 1.26 -9.17 0.27
N SER A 31 2.24 -9.56 -0.53
CA SER A 31 3.26 -8.65 -1.05
C SER A 31 2.94 -8.29 -2.50
N THR A 32 3.24 -7.06 -2.89
CA THR A 32 3.07 -6.60 -4.27
C THR A 32 4.15 -5.59 -4.57
N THR A 33 4.87 -5.81 -5.66
CA THR A 33 5.90 -4.88 -6.13
C THR A 33 5.24 -3.67 -6.79
N LEU A 34 5.57 -2.48 -6.30
CA LEU A 34 5.05 -1.22 -6.79
C LEU A 34 5.85 -0.76 -8.02
N PRO A 35 5.19 -0.18 -9.04
CA PRO A 35 5.86 0.37 -10.20
C PRO A 35 6.91 1.44 -9.84
N PRO A 36 8.02 1.54 -10.59
CA PRO A 36 9.01 2.60 -10.42
C PRO A 36 8.40 3.96 -10.79
N GLY A 37 8.22 4.84 -9.81
CA GLY A 37 7.47 6.10 -9.95
C GLY A 37 6.30 6.24 -8.98
N THR A 38 5.97 5.18 -8.24
CA THR A 38 4.97 5.22 -7.18
C THR A 38 5.45 6.06 -6.01
N GLN A 39 4.68 7.07 -5.62
CA GLN A 39 4.99 7.92 -4.48
C GLN A 39 4.62 7.24 -3.17
N ILE A 40 5.53 6.41 -2.66
CA ILE A 40 5.35 5.63 -1.42
C ILE A 40 4.96 6.51 -0.22
N LYS A 41 5.51 7.74 -0.13
CA LYS A 41 5.23 8.68 0.96
C LYS A 41 3.78 9.18 0.98
N GLN A 42 3.09 9.11 -0.16
CA GLN A 42 1.70 9.52 -0.31
C GLN A 42 0.76 8.31 -0.44
N LEU A 43 1.25 7.11 -0.12
CA LEU A 43 0.42 5.91 -0.15
C LEU A 43 -0.60 5.98 0.98
N GLN A 44 -1.87 5.83 0.60
CA GLN A 44 -2.99 5.78 1.51
C GLN A 44 -3.63 4.40 1.46
N SER A 45 -4.04 3.91 2.62
CA SER A 45 -4.82 2.69 2.75
C SER A 45 -6.11 2.98 3.46
N HIS A 46 -7.24 2.54 2.90
CA HIS A 46 -8.53 2.65 3.54
C HIS A 46 -9.32 1.36 3.36
N LEU A 47 -10.16 1.04 4.34
CA LEU A 47 -11.13 -0.04 4.25
C LEU A 47 -12.41 0.55 3.65
N THR A 48 -12.87 -0.02 2.54
CA THR A 48 -14.15 0.37 1.93
C THR A 48 -15.32 -0.29 2.66
N ASP A 49 -16.54 0.23 2.50
CA ASP A 49 -17.75 -0.32 3.12
C ASP A 49 -18.09 -1.76 2.69
N ASN A 50 -17.46 -2.23 1.61
CA ASN A 50 -17.58 -3.61 1.12
C ASN A 50 -16.51 -4.56 1.71
N ASP A 51 -15.92 -4.22 2.85
CA ASP A 51 -14.82 -4.96 3.50
C ASP A 51 -13.56 -5.16 2.63
N GLN A 52 -13.39 -4.35 1.58
CA GLN A 52 -12.21 -4.42 0.72
C GLN A 52 -11.17 -3.39 1.18
N LEU A 53 -9.95 -3.87 1.43
CA LEU A 53 -8.80 -3.02 1.69
C LEU A 53 -8.30 -2.41 0.37
N LYS A 54 -8.49 -1.11 0.21
CA LYS A 54 -7.92 -0.33 -0.90
C LYS A 54 -6.60 0.28 -0.48
N ILE A 55 -5.61 0.17 -1.36
CA ILE A 55 -4.29 0.78 -1.21
C ILE A 55 -4.03 1.58 -2.48
N GLU A 56 -3.97 2.89 -2.33
CA GLU A 56 -3.85 3.83 -3.44
C GLU A 56 -2.61 4.70 -3.22
N ALA A 57 -1.87 4.96 -4.28
CA ALA A 57 -0.70 5.82 -4.24
C ALA A 57 -0.59 6.57 -5.58
N PRO A 58 -0.25 7.88 -5.54
CA PRO A 58 -0.04 8.62 -6.78
C PRO A 58 1.17 8.04 -7.52
N TYR A 59 0.98 7.84 -8.83
CA TYR A 59 2.02 7.35 -9.74
C TYR A 59 2.51 8.51 -10.59
N VAL A 60 3.81 8.76 -10.57
CA VAL A 60 4.46 9.73 -11.45
C VAL A 60 5.22 8.94 -12.51
N GLU A 61 4.76 9.00 -13.75
CA GLU A 61 5.54 8.50 -14.87
C GLU A 61 6.85 9.29 -14.94
N LYS A 62 7.98 8.58 -15.02
CA LYS A 62 9.32 9.18 -15.08
C LYS A 62 9.52 10.15 -16.26
N LYS A 63 8.57 10.31 -17.18
CA LYS A 63 8.62 11.33 -18.24
C LYS A 63 8.39 12.76 -17.73
N GLU A 64 7.75 12.96 -16.59
CA GLU A 64 7.40 14.32 -16.09
C GLU A 64 8.27 14.81 -14.92
N ALA A 65 9.00 13.93 -14.24
CA ALA A 65 9.92 14.33 -13.16
C ALA A 65 11.10 15.21 -13.64
N ALA A 66 11.36 15.26 -14.96
CA ALA A 66 12.37 16.12 -15.56
C ALA A 66 11.85 17.54 -15.89
N LYS A 67 10.53 17.82 -15.83
CA LYS A 67 9.98 19.15 -16.15
C LYS A 67 9.75 20.04 -14.92
N SER A 68 9.52 19.48 -13.74
CA SER A 68 9.28 20.31 -12.53
C SER A 68 10.54 20.82 -11.82
N VAL A 69 11.75 20.45 -12.26
CA VAL A 69 13.00 20.95 -11.64
C VAL A 69 13.60 22.14 -12.41
N GLU A 70 13.13 22.46 -13.62
CA GLU A 70 13.71 23.53 -14.44
C GLU A 70 13.04 24.91 -14.25
N GLU A 71 11.85 24.99 -13.66
CA GLU A 71 11.11 26.26 -13.50
C GLU A 71 11.32 26.97 -12.14
N GLN A 72 12.49 26.79 -11.51
CA GLN A 72 12.90 27.60 -10.34
C GLN A 72 14.30 28.22 -10.46
N LYS A 73 14.85 28.30 -11.68
CA LYS A 73 16.12 28.98 -11.91
C LYS A 73 16.08 29.85 -13.17
N LYS A 74 15.24 30.89 -13.14
CA LYS A 74 15.40 32.06 -14.03
C LYS A 74 15.24 33.34 -13.25
#